data_AF-A0A5Q5CCF8-F1
#
_entry.id   AF-A0A5Q5CCF8-F1
#
_cell.length_a   1.000
_cell.length_b   1.000
_cell.length_c   1.000
_cell.angle_alpha   90.00
_cell.angle_beta   90.00
_cell.angle_gamma   90.00
#
_symmetry.space_group_name_H-M   'P 1'
#
loop_
_entity.id
_entity.type
_entity.pdbx_description
1 polymer ?
#
loop_
_entity_poly.entity_id
_entity_poly.type
_entity_poly.pdbx_seq_one_letter_code
_entity_poly.pdbx_strand_id
1 'polypeptide(L)'
;MDLTEQLVDQLDFHWTQALRPRLDGLSDDEYFWQPVPDCWTVHPDGGIDFSYPPPQPEPFTTIAWRMAHVIVGVFAMRSHSHFGGPPADYQSWRYATDAATALRELDEEYARWIAGVRTLDADALARPCGPAEGPYAGYPMSALVLHINREVIHHGAEIACIRDLYVHTTTKEKH
;
A
#
# COMPACT_ATOMS: atom_id res chain seq x y z
N MET A 1 -26.26 -5.72 2.93
CA MET A 1 -24.95 -5.45 3.52
C MET A 1 -25.06 -4.28 4.47
N ASP A 2 -24.56 -4.42 5.69
CA ASP A 2 -24.35 -3.26 6.56
C ASP A 2 -23.20 -2.38 6.06
N LEU A 3 -22.91 -1.27 6.77
CA LEU A 3 -21.87 -0.33 6.32
C LEU A 3 -20.46 -0.93 6.40
N THR A 4 -20.17 -1.73 7.44
CA THR A 4 -18.88 -2.40 7.59
C THR A 4 -18.66 -3.38 6.45
N GLU A 5 -19.68 -4.18 6.12
CA GLU A 5 -19.65 -5.10 4.99
C GLU A 5 -19.42 -4.36 3.66
N GLN A 6 -20.05 -3.21 3.43
CA GLN A 6 -19.82 -2.40 2.21
C GLN A 6 -18.39 -1.86 2.11
N LEU A 7 -17.82 -1.38 3.21
CA LEU A 7 -16.45 -0.86 3.24
C LEU A 7 -15.41 -1.97 2.98
N VAL A 8 -15.62 -3.13 3.59
CA VAL A 8 -14.77 -4.30 3.41
C VAL A 8 -14.90 -4.85 1.99
N ASP A 9 -16.13 -5.01 1.49
CA ASP A 9 -16.40 -5.56 0.16
C ASP A 9 -15.75 -4.73 -0.95
N GLN A 10 -15.77 -3.39 -0.86
CA GLN A 10 -15.11 -2.55 -1.86
C GLN A 10 -13.61 -2.85 -1.99
N LEU A 11 -12.90 -2.93 -0.86
CA LEU A 11 -11.47 -3.20 -0.87
C LEU A 11 -11.19 -4.66 -1.22
N ASP A 12 -11.95 -5.61 -0.67
CA ASP A 12 -11.75 -7.05 -0.89
C ASP A 12 -12.05 -7.46 -2.33
N PHE A 13 -13.08 -6.88 -2.95
CA PHE A 13 -13.35 -7.08 -4.36
C PHE A 13 -12.21 -6.53 -5.23
N HIS A 14 -11.75 -5.30 -4.98
CA HIS A 14 -10.60 -4.75 -5.70
C HIS A 14 -9.35 -5.62 -5.51
N TRP A 15 -9.06 -6.02 -4.27
CA TRP A 15 -7.93 -6.84 -3.91
C TRP A 15 -7.94 -8.18 -4.66
N THR A 16 -9.02 -8.94 -4.53
CA THR A 16 -9.11 -10.31 -5.04
C THR A 16 -9.32 -10.38 -6.55
N GLN A 17 -9.99 -9.39 -7.15
CA GLN A 17 -10.35 -9.42 -8.57
C GLN A 17 -9.40 -8.63 -9.46
N ALA A 18 -8.84 -7.52 -8.97
CA ALA A 18 -8.09 -6.58 -9.80
C ALA A 18 -6.62 -6.44 -9.42
N LEU A 19 -6.28 -6.45 -8.13
CA LEU A 19 -4.92 -6.14 -7.68
C LEU A 19 -4.06 -7.38 -7.45
N ARG A 20 -4.40 -8.24 -6.47
CA ARG A 20 -3.48 -9.28 -6.01
C ARG A 20 -3.11 -10.32 -7.08
N PRO A 21 -4.02 -10.81 -7.95
CA PRO A 21 -3.66 -11.67 -9.07
C PRO A 21 -2.73 -10.99 -10.08
N ARG A 22 -2.87 -9.66 -10.24
CA ARG A 22 -1.96 -8.87 -11.07
C ARG A 22 -0.58 -8.70 -10.48
N LEU A 23 -0.31 -9.17 -9.27
CA LEU A 23 1.02 -9.17 -8.66
C LEU A 23 1.70 -10.55 -8.74
N ASP A 24 1.01 -11.56 -9.26
CA ASP A 24 1.60 -12.88 -9.45
C ASP A 24 2.76 -12.83 -10.45
N GLY A 25 3.85 -13.55 -10.14
CA GLY A 25 5.05 -13.61 -10.96
C GLY A 25 5.90 -12.32 -10.98
N LEU A 26 5.63 -11.35 -10.10
CA LEU A 26 6.48 -10.16 -9.95
C LEU A 26 7.91 -10.60 -9.58
N SER A 27 8.87 -10.29 -10.46
CA SER A 27 10.29 -10.59 -10.26
C SER A 27 11.01 -9.42 -9.58
N ASP A 28 12.21 -9.67 -9.04
CA ASP A 28 13.06 -8.61 -8.49
C ASP A 28 13.46 -7.60 -9.58
N ASP A 29 13.72 -8.07 -10.80
CA ASP A 29 14.03 -7.20 -11.95
C ASP A 29 12.91 -6.22 -12.26
N GLU A 30 11.65 -6.67 -12.21
CA GLU A 30 10.47 -5.83 -12.41
C GLU A 30 10.20 -4.93 -11.19
N TYR A 31 10.36 -5.47 -9.98
CA TYR A 31 10.14 -4.77 -8.71
C TYR A 31 11.04 -3.53 -8.56
N PHE A 32 12.30 -3.62 -8.99
CA PHE A 32 13.27 -2.52 -8.97
C PHE A 32 13.40 -1.76 -10.30
N TRP A 33 12.61 -2.11 -11.32
CA TRP A 33 12.71 -1.47 -12.62
C TRP A 33 12.38 0.03 -12.55
N GLN A 34 13.23 0.84 -13.19
CA GLN A 34 13.05 2.28 -13.32
C GLN A 34 12.47 2.62 -14.71
N PRO A 35 11.18 2.98 -14.82
CA PRO A 35 10.57 3.33 -16.10
C PRO A 35 11.08 4.66 -16.66
N VAL A 36 11.60 5.53 -15.78
CA VAL A 36 12.31 6.78 -16.12
C VAL A 36 13.56 6.89 -15.24
N PRO A 37 14.59 7.66 -15.64
CA PRO A 37 15.76 7.88 -14.81
C PRO A 37 15.42 8.47 -13.44
N ASP A 38 16.29 8.22 -12.46
CA ASP A 38 16.27 8.84 -11.14
C ASP A 38 14.96 8.60 -10.36
N CYS A 39 14.36 7.42 -10.52
CA CYS A 39 13.20 7.03 -9.72
C CYS A 39 13.56 6.88 -8.24
N TRP A 40 12.65 7.29 -7.36
CA TRP A 40 12.68 6.92 -5.95
C TRP A 40 12.38 5.43 -5.77
N THR A 41 13.19 4.74 -4.96
CA THR A 41 13.12 3.29 -4.76
C THR A 41 13.45 2.87 -3.32
N VAL A 42 13.23 1.58 -3.03
CA VAL A 42 13.85 0.88 -1.90
C VAL A 42 15.27 0.46 -2.30
N HIS A 43 16.21 0.58 -1.36
CA HIS A 43 17.63 0.31 -1.55
C HIS A 43 18.06 -1.04 -0.94
N PRO A 44 19.15 -1.67 -1.44
CA PRO A 44 19.62 -2.96 -0.94
C PRO A 44 20.00 -3.01 0.55
N ASP A 45 20.27 -1.85 1.16
CA ASP A 45 20.56 -1.73 2.60
C ASP A 45 19.29 -1.66 3.47
N GLY A 46 18.11 -1.75 2.86
CA GLY A 46 16.81 -1.64 3.52
C GLY A 46 16.34 -0.21 3.72
N GLY A 47 17.02 0.79 3.14
CA GLY A 47 16.56 2.17 3.09
C GLY A 47 15.51 2.42 2.00
N ILE A 48 14.86 3.59 2.05
CA ILE A 48 13.92 4.07 1.03
C ILE A 48 14.20 5.52 0.70
N ASP A 49 14.06 5.91 -0.57
CA ASP A 49 14.11 7.32 -0.96
C ASP A 49 12.88 8.07 -0.43
N PHE A 50 13.09 9.12 0.35
CA PHE A 50 12.02 9.95 0.88
C PHE A 50 12.55 11.31 1.32
N SER A 51 11.77 12.37 1.14
CA SER A 51 12.01 13.66 1.79
C SER A 51 10.72 14.38 2.13
N TYR A 52 10.76 15.20 3.19
CA TYR A 52 9.66 16.09 3.55
C TYR A 52 10.18 17.53 3.78
N PRO A 53 9.71 18.52 3.01
CA PRO A 53 8.81 18.38 1.86
C PRO A 53 9.46 17.59 0.70
N PRO A 54 8.66 17.03 -0.23
CA PRO A 54 9.20 16.35 -1.40
C PRO A 54 9.83 17.37 -2.39
N PRO A 55 10.79 16.94 -3.23
CA PRO A 55 11.33 17.76 -4.31
C PRO A 55 10.25 18.16 -5.31
N GLN A 56 10.51 19.19 -6.12
CA GLN A 56 9.58 19.67 -7.15
C GLN A 56 10.28 19.72 -8.52
N PRO A 57 9.79 18.97 -9.53
CA PRO A 57 8.67 18.02 -9.47
C PRO A 57 8.96 16.83 -8.56
N GLU A 58 7.91 16.19 -8.04
CA GLU A 58 8.07 14.95 -7.27
C GLU A 58 8.71 13.87 -8.15
N PRO A 59 9.72 13.15 -7.67
CA PRO A 59 10.34 12.07 -8.43
C PRO A 59 9.35 10.95 -8.74
N PHE A 60 9.50 10.34 -9.92
CA PHE A 60 8.75 9.13 -10.22
C PHE A 60 9.23 7.98 -9.30
N THR A 61 8.37 7.03 -8.99
CA THR A 61 8.70 5.94 -8.05
C THR A 61 8.75 4.59 -8.75
N THR A 62 9.51 3.63 -8.20
CA THR A 62 9.50 2.22 -8.67
C THR A 62 8.28 1.46 -8.13
N ILE A 63 8.10 0.20 -8.56
CA ILE A 63 7.13 -0.70 -7.92
C ILE A 63 7.52 -0.95 -6.46
N ALA A 64 8.81 -1.14 -6.18
CA ALA A 64 9.32 -1.33 -4.82
C ALA A 64 8.91 -0.21 -3.87
N TRP A 65 9.07 1.05 -4.30
CA TRP A 65 8.67 2.19 -3.49
C TRP A 65 7.16 2.25 -3.25
N ARG A 66 6.34 2.04 -4.29
CA ARG A 66 4.87 2.07 -4.15
C ARG A 66 4.35 0.94 -3.27
N MET A 67 4.92 -0.25 -3.38
CA MET A 67 4.58 -1.37 -2.49
C MET A 67 4.97 -1.04 -1.05
N ALA A 68 6.16 -0.51 -0.81
CA ALA A 68 6.59 -0.06 0.52
C ALA A 68 5.63 0.98 1.13
N HIS A 69 5.18 1.96 0.34
CA HIS A 69 4.16 2.93 0.77
C HIS A 69 2.84 2.26 1.17
N VAL A 70 2.32 1.33 0.36
CA VAL A 70 1.06 0.62 0.67
C VAL A 70 1.22 -0.27 1.90
N ILE A 71 2.32 -1.01 2.02
CA ILE A 71 2.57 -1.91 3.15
C ILE A 71 2.66 -1.11 4.45
N VAL A 72 3.53 -0.10 4.49
CA VAL A 72 3.86 0.60 5.74
C VAL A 72 2.92 1.77 5.97
N GLY A 73 2.92 2.68 5.01
CA GLY A 73 2.25 3.98 5.04
C GLY A 73 0.76 3.92 4.74
N VAL A 74 0.18 2.75 4.48
CA VAL A 74 -1.27 2.59 4.35
C VAL A 74 -1.77 1.52 5.33
N PHE A 75 -1.23 0.31 5.32
CA PHE A 75 -1.70 -0.76 6.21
C PHE A 75 -1.03 -0.80 7.59
N ALA A 76 0.28 -1.07 7.68
CA ALA A 76 0.93 -1.45 8.93
C ALA A 76 0.79 -0.38 10.02
N MET A 77 1.05 0.89 9.70
CA MET A 77 0.90 1.99 10.65
C MET A 77 -0.54 2.15 11.17
N ARG A 78 -1.54 1.88 10.32
CA ARG A 78 -2.96 2.02 10.69
C ARG A 78 -3.44 0.83 11.50
N SER A 79 -3.01 -0.37 11.12
CA SER A 79 -3.23 -1.57 11.93
C SER A 79 -2.59 -1.43 13.31
N HIS A 80 -1.38 -0.88 13.39
CA HIS A 80 -0.73 -0.58 14.68
C HIS A 80 -1.58 0.37 15.53
N SER A 81 -1.99 1.50 14.93
CA SER A 81 -2.68 2.57 15.63
C SER A 81 -4.10 2.23 16.06
N HIS A 82 -4.83 1.42 15.27
CA HIS A 82 -6.27 1.23 15.44
C HIS A 82 -6.68 -0.20 15.80
N PHE A 83 -5.85 -1.19 15.49
CA PHE A 83 -6.21 -2.61 15.60
C PHE A 83 -5.16 -3.47 16.34
N GLY A 84 -4.23 -2.84 17.05
CA GLY A 84 -3.23 -3.54 17.87
C GLY A 84 -2.19 -4.31 17.05
N GLY A 85 -1.92 -3.87 15.82
CA GLY A 85 -0.82 -4.39 15.02
C GLY A 85 0.56 -4.13 15.66
N PRO A 86 1.62 -4.84 15.21
CA PRO A 86 2.99 -4.59 15.65
C PRO A 86 3.40 -3.11 15.43
N PRO A 87 4.37 -2.58 16.21
CA PRO A 87 4.92 -1.25 15.94
C PRO A 87 5.36 -1.09 14.49
N ALA A 88 4.93 0.00 13.86
CA ALA A 88 5.22 0.31 12.48
C ALA A 88 5.36 1.83 12.32
N ASP A 89 6.48 2.26 11.72
CA ASP A 89 6.75 3.63 11.34
C ASP A 89 7.78 3.65 10.19
N TYR A 90 7.84 4.75 9.43
CA TYR A 90 8.72 4.87 8.27
C TYR A 90 10.22 4.78 8.61
N GLN A 91 10.61 5.12 9.84
CA GLN A 91 12.01 5.22 10.25
C GLN A 91 12.57 3.88 10.72
N SER A 92 11.74 3.02 11.30
CA SER A 92 12.15 1.74 11.89
C SER A 92 11.78 0.53 11.03
N TRP A 93 10.89 0.69 10.04
CA TRP A 93 10.52 -0.39 9.15
C TRP A 93 11.72 -0.86 8.32
N ARG A 94 11.88 -2.19 8.22
CA ARG A 94 12.89 -2.79 7.36
C ARG A 94 12.25 -3.04 6.01
N TYR A 95 12.49 -2.12 5.06
CA TYR A 95 11.86 -2.21 3.74
C TYR A 95 12.31 -3.45 2.99
N ALA A 96 11.36 -4.10 2.32
CA ALA A 96 11.59 -5.33 1.56
C ALA A 96 12.53 -5.08 0.38
N THR A 97 13.70 -5.73 0.42
CA THR A 97 14.75 -5.64 -0.59
C THR A 97 14.62 -6.69 -1.71
N ASP A 98 13.48 -7.38 -1.77
CA ASP A 98 13.12 -8.32 -2.82
C ASP A 98 11.58 -8.37 -2.98
N ALA A 99 11.12 -8.78 -4.16
CA ALA A 99 9.69 -8.80 -4.52
C ALA A 99 8.90 -9.81 -3.68
N ALA A 100 9.49 -10.96 -3.37
CA ALA A 100 8.80 -12.03 -2.65
C ALA A 100 8.51 -11.63 -1.19
N THR A 101 9.46 -10.98 -0.53
CA THR A 101 9.30 -10.40 0.81
C THR A 101 8.23 -9.32 0.80
N ALA A 102 8.27 -8.41 -0.19
CA ALA A 102 7.28 -7.35 -0.32
C ALA A 102 5.86 -7.89 -0.52
N LEU A 103 5.69 -8.92 -1.35
CA LEU A 103 4.39 -9.57 -1.57
C LEU A 103 3.86 -10.24 -0.30
N ARG A 104 4.73 -10.92 0.46
CA ARG A 104 4.36 -11.51 1.74
C ARG A 104 3.90 -10.45 2.74
N GLU A 105 4.67 -9.37 2.90
CA GLU A 105 4.30 -8.27 3.81
C GLU A 105 3.00 -7.59 3.38
N LEU A 106 2.80 -7.41 2.07
CA LEU A 106 1.57 -6.86 1.50
C LEU A 106 0.35 -7.75 1.82
N ASP A 107 0.48 -9.07 1.66
CA ASP A 107 -0.58 -10.03 1.99
C ASP A 107 -0.89 -10.06 3.49
N GLU A 108 0.15 -10.05 4.34
CA GLU A 108 0.03 -10.06 5.80
C GLU A 108 -0.67 -8.80 6.34
N GLU A 109 -0.24 -7.61 5.88
CA GLU A 109 -0.77 -6.35 6.39
C GLU A 109 -2.15 -6.02 5.81
N TYR A 110 -2.46 -6.46 4.58
CA TYR A 110 -3.82 -6.47 4.07
C TYR A 110 -4.75 -7.31 4.95
N ALA A 111 -4.36 -8.55 5.25
CA ALA A 111 -5.17 -9.45 6.07
C ALA A 111 -5.40 -8.88 7.47
N ARG A 112 -4.37 -8.29 8.08
CA ARG A 112 -4.46 -7.62 9.38
C ARG A 112 -5.44 -6.45 9.36
N TRP A 113 -5.33 -5.57 8.36
CA TRP A 113 -6.22 -4.42 8.22
C TRP A 113 -7.67 -4.85 8.05
N ILE A 114 -7.95 -5.76 7.10
CA ILE A 114 -9.31 -6.25 6.85
C ILE A 114 -9.89 -6.95 8.08
N ALA A 115 -9.11 -7.75 8.81
CA ALA A 115 -9.55 -8.37 10.04
C ALA A 115 -9.96 -7.32 11.09
N GLY A 116 -9.20 -6.25 11.22
CA GLY A 116 -9.52 -5.13 12.10
C GLY A 116 -10.82 -4.42 11.72
N VAL A 117 -10.96 -4.03 10.44
CA VAL A 117 -12.16 -3.33 9.95
C VAL A 117 -13.42 -4.17 10.14
N ARG A 118 -13.35 -5.50 9.95
CA ARG A 118 -14.48 -6.41 10.16
C ARG A 118 -14.99 -6.46 11.61
N THR A 119 -14.23 -5.98 12.59
CA THR A 119 -14.67 -5.91 14.00
C THR A 119 -15.49 -4.66 14.32
N LEU A 120 -15.54 -3.68 13.40
CA LEU A 120 -16.21 -2.41 13.64
C LEU A 120 -17.73 -2.57 13.43
N ASP A 121 -18.51 -2.15 14.42
CA ASP A 121 -19.94 -1.94 14.28
C ASP A 121 -20.25 -0.50 13.81
N ALA A 122 -21.55 -0.20 13.62
CA ALA A 122 -21.99 1.11 13.15
C ALA A 122 -21.60 2.25 14.10
N ASP A 123 -21.62 2.01 15.42
CA ASP A 123 -21.25 3.02 16.42
C ASP A 123 -19.75 3.28 16.40
N ALA A 124 -18.93 2.23 16.29
CA ALA A 124 -17.47 2.34 16.16
C ALA A 124 -17.07 3.08 14.88
N LEU A 125 -17.74 2.80 13.75
CA LEU A 125 -17.52 3.51 12.49
C LEU A 125 -17.84 5.01 12.55
N ALA A 126 -18.78 5.41 13.41
CA ALA A 126 -19.20 6.80 13.58
C ALA A 126 -18.32 7.60 14.56
N ARG A 127 -17.53 6.93 15.41
CA ARG A 127 -16.63 7.59 16.36
C ARG A 127 -15.43 8.23 15.65
N PRO A 128 -14.85 9.31 16.20
CA PRO A 128 -13.61 9.87 15.70
C PRO A 128 -12.48 8.82 15.63
N CYS A 129 -11.70 8.82 14.55
CA CYS A 129 -10.57 7.92 14.36
C CYS A 129 -9.41 8.18 15.34
N GLY A 130 -9.34 9.38 15.92
CA GLY A 130 -8.46 9.66 17.05
C GLY A 130 -7.08 10.21 16.67
N PRO A 131 -6.26 10.53 17.68
CA PRO A 131 -5.08 11.40 17.54
C PRO A 131 -3.98 10.86 16.62
N ALA A 132 -3.94 9.56 16.35
CA ALA A 132 -2.98 8.95 15.43
C ALA A 132 -3.07 9.52 14.00
N GLU A 133 -4.25 10.00 13.59
CA GLU A 133 -4.49 10.60 12.27
C GLU A 133 -4.22 12.11 12.22
N GLY A 134 -3.59 12.67 13.27
CA GLY A 134 -3.11 14.06 13.31
C GLY A 134 -4.23 15.08 13.05
N PRO A 135 -4.13 15.95 12.02
CA PRO A 135 -5.16 16.94 11.69
C PRO A 135 -6.55 16.35 11.43
N TYR A 136 -6.63 15.05 11.09
CA TYR A 136 -7.88 14.35 10.78
C TYR A 136 -8.46 13.61 11.99
N ALA A 137 -7.88 13.74 13.18
CA ALA A 137 -8.28 12.97 14.37
C ALA A 137 -9.77 13.07 14.74
N GLY A 138 -10.44 14.16 14.35
CA GLY A 138 -11.87 14.37 14.57
C GLY A 138 -12.79 13.72 13.53
N TYR A 139 -12.25 13.14 12.45
CA TYR A 139 -13.05 12.53 11.39
C TYR A 139 -13.52 11.14 11.82
N PRO A 140 -14.69 10.67 11.33
CA PRO A 140 -15.20 9.36 11.72
C PRO A 140 -14.27 8.23 11.23
N MET A 141 -14.23 7.11 11.95
CA MET A 141 -13.46 5.92 11.57
C MET A 141 -13.81 5.43 10.15
N SER A 142 -15.07 5.53 9.75
CA SER A 142 -15.49 5.23 8.37
C SER A 142 -14.78 6.09 7.31
N ALA A 143 -14.46 7.36 7.59
CA ALA A 143 -13.70 8.21 6.67
C ALA A 143 -12.25 7.76 6.55
N LEU A 144 -11.64 7.27 7.65
CA LEU A 144 -10.31 6.65 7.59
C LEU A 144 -10.34 5.37 6.74
N VAL A 145 -11.32 4.49 6.95
CA VAL A 145 -11.44 3.25 6.15
C VAL A 145 -11.59 3.56 4.65
N LEU A 146 -12.44 4.53 4.29
CA LEU A 146 -12.59 4.98 2.90
C LEU A 146 -11.31 5.57 2.33
N HIS A 147 -10.56 6.33 3.14
CA HIS A 147 -9.25 6.83 2.73
C HIS A 147 -8.29 5.69 2.42
N ILE A 148 -8.17 4.70 3.31
CA ILE A 148 -7.31 3.53 3.09
C ILE A 148 -7.71 2.75 1.84
N ASN A 149 -9.02 2.52 1.63
CA ASN A 149 -9.50 1.90 0.39
C ASN A 149 -9.04 2.68 -0.85
N ARG A 150 -9.18 4.01 -0.83
CA ARG A 150 -8.75 4.88 -1.94
C ARG A 150 -7.25 4.78 -2.20
N GLU A 151 -6.41 4.81 -1.16
CA GLU A 151 -4.95 4.72 -1.31
C GLU A 151 -4.53 3.39 -1.96
N VAL A 152 -5.12 2.27 -1.50
CA VAL A 152 -4.83 0.94 -2.06
C VAL A 152 -5.28 0.84 -3.52
N ILE A 153 -6.48 1.33 -3.84
CA ILE A 153 -7.01 1.32 -5.21
C ILE A 153 -6.13 2.19 -6.13
N HIS A 154 -5.75 3.38 -5.66
CA HIS A 154 -4.94 4.33 -6.42
C HIS A 154 -3.56 3.76 -6.72
N HIS A 155 -2.78 3.41 -5.69
CA HIS A 155 -1.41 2.92 -5.88
C HIS A 155 -1.35 1.51 -6.46
N GLY A 156 -2.36 0.67 -6.17
CA GLY A 156 -2.52 -0.63 -6.81
C GLY A 156 -2.70 -0.51 -8.33
N ALA A 157 -3.48 0.47 -8.79
CA ALA A 157 -3.63 0.75 -10.22
C ALA A 157 -2.34 1.29 -10.85
N GLU A 158 -1.58 2.14 -10.14
CA GLU A 158 -0.27 2.61 -10.61
C GLU A 158 0.74 1.47 -10.74
N ILE A 159 0.83 0.58 -9.74
CA ILE A 159 1.68 -0.61 -9.80
C ILE A 159 1.29 -1.47 -10.99
N ALA A 160 0.01 -1.77 -11.18
CA ALA A 160 -0.46 -2.57 -12.31
C ALA A 160 -0.11 -1.93 -13.67
N CYS A 161 -0.26 -0.61 -13.80
CA CYS A 161 0.12 0.13 -15.01
C CYS A 161 1.62 0.02 -15.31
N ILE A 162 2.47 0.10 -14.28
CA ILE A 162 3.93 -0.03 -14.44
C ILE A 162 4.32 -1.46 -14.81
N ARG A 163 3.64 -2.48 -14.26
CA ARG A 163 3.82 -3.87 -14.68
C ARG A 163 3.51 -4.06 -16.17
N ASP A 164 2.37 -3.54 -16.62
CA ASP A 164 1.99 -3.57 -18.04
C ASP A 164 3.09 -2.89 -18.90
N LEU A 165 3.58 -1.72 -18.46
CA LEU A 165 4.65 -1.02 -19.14
C LEU A 165 5.96 -1.81 -19.16
N TYR A 166 6.35 -2.46 -18.06
CA TYR A 166 7.54 -3.31 -17.97
C TYR A 166 7.46 -4.40 -19.03
N VAL A 167 6.39 -5.20 -19.01
CA VAL A 167 6.20 -6.31 -19.96
C VAL A 167 6.31 -5.79 -21.40
N HIS A 168 5.70 -4.65 -21.74
CA HIS A 168 5.73 -4.14 -23.11
C HIS A 168 7.02 -3.41 -23.53
N THR A 169 7.95 -3.14 -22.62
CA THR A 169 9.17 -2.38 -22.93
C THR A 169 10.46 -3.15 -22.68
N THR A 170 10.47 -4.13 -21.78
CA THR A 170 11.65 -4.91 -21.41
C THR A 170 11.66 -6.31 -22.03
N THR A 171 10.50 -6.89 -22.35
CA THR A 171 10.43 -8.16 -23.10
C THR A 171 10.50 -7.93 -24.61
N LYS A 172 11.61 -7.35 -25.10
CA LYS A 172 11.95 -7.43 -26.53
C LYS A 172 12.92 -8.57 -26.80
N GLU A 173 12.39 -9.79 -26.85
CA GLU A 173 12.83 -10.81 -27.82
C GLU A 173 11.64 -11.66 -28.29
N LYS A 174 11.59 -11.88 -29.61
CA LYS A 174 10.71 -12.74 -30.42
C LYS A 174 9.50 -12.07 -31.09
N HIS A 175 9.79 -11.28 -32.12
CA HIS A 175 9.21 -11.49 -33.45
C HIS A 175 10.24 -11.18 -34.53
#